data_AF-A0A177ALD3-F1
#
_entry.id   AF-A0A177ALD3-F1
#
_cell.length_a   1.000
_cell.length_b   1.000
_cell.length_c   1.000
_cell.angle_alpha   90.00
_cell.angle_beta   90.00
_cell.angle_gamma   90.00
#
_symmetry.space_group_name_H-M   'P 1'
#
loop_
_entity.id
_entity.type
_entity.pdbx_description
1 polymer ?
#
loop_
_entity_poly.entity_id
_entity_poly.type
_entity_poly.pdbx_seq_one_letter_code
_entity_poly.pdbx_strand_id
1 'polypeptide(L)'
;MVEVGDVVLAVSDGVTDNLWEHEVVSCVVGGMREWEEAGKAAKAGSVTKGEMQFVAEKLMNAARVIAQDPFAESPFMEHAIEEGLAMEGGKLDDISVVIGLIRKHDG
;
A
#
# COMPACT_ATOMS: atom_id res chain seq x y z
N MET A 1 -18.77 -2.68 11.52
CA MET A 1 -19.42 -3.20 10.30
C MET A 1 -18.70 -2.59 9.12
N VAL A 2 -18.78 -3.21 7.95
CA VAL A 2 -18.25 -2.66 6.71
C VAL A 2 -19.37 -1.88 6.00
N GLU A 3 -19.06 -0.68 5.52
CA GLU A 3 -20.00 0.29 4.93
C GLU A 3 -19.57 0.73 3.52
N VAL A 4 -20.49 1.35 2.77
CA VAL A 4 -20.17 1.89 1.43
C VAL A 4 -19.16 3.02 1.57
N GLY A 5 -18.07 2.94 0.80
CA GLY A 5 -16.94 3.85 0.90
C GLY A 5 -15.76 3.27 1.68
N ASP A 6 -15.94 2.17 2.42
CA ASP A 6 -14.84 1.50 3.10
C ASP A 6 -13.87 0.87 2.10
N VAL A 7 -12.59 0.91 2.45
CA VAL A 7 -11.52 0.24 1.73
C VAL A 7 -11.10 -0.99 2.51
N VAL A 8 -11.16 -2.16 1.87
CA VAL A 8 -10.70 -3.42 2.43
C VAL A 8 -9.36 -3.77 1.79
N LEU A 9 -8.36 -4.02 2.63
CA LEU A 9 -7.04 -4.48 2.20
C LEU A 9 -6.79 -5.90 2.69
N ALA A 10 -6.23 -6.73 1.81
CA ALA A 10 -5.55 -7.96 2.18
C ALA A 10 -4.12 -7.87 1.62
N VAL A 11 -3.14 -8.06 2.49
CA VAL A 11 -1.71 -7.89 2.16
C VAL A 11 -0.90 -9.07 2.70
N SER A 12 0.22 -9.39 2.04
CA SER A 12 1.22 -10.30 2.61
C SER A 12 2.04 -9.61 3.71
N ASP A 13 2.73 -10.42 4.50
CA ASP A 13 3.71 -9.96 5.51
C ASP A 13 4.80 -9.10 4.90
N GLY A 14 5.23 -9.36 3.66
CA GLY A 14 6.15 -8.49 2.92
C GLY A 14 5.72 -7.01 2.83
N VAL A 15 4.43 -6.69 2.99
CA VAL A 15 3.97 -5.30 3.15
C VAL A 15 4.15 -4.82 4.59
N THR A 16 3.64 -5.58 5.57
CA THR A 16 3.61 -5.16 6.98
C THR A 16 4.97 -5.22 7.66
N ASP A 17 5.90 -5.99 7.13
CA ASP A 17 7.30 -6.04 7.55
C ASP A 17 8.07 -4.79 7.12
N ASN A 18 7.58 -4.09 6.10
CA ASN A 18 8.28 -2.99 5.44
C ASN A 18 7.55 -1.64 5.53
N LEU A 19 6.31 -1.61 6.03
CA LEU A 19 5.54 -0.37 6.21
C LEU A 19 4.75 -0.44 7.51
N TRP A 20 4.74 0.65 8.27
CA TRP A 20 3.84 0.77 9.41
C TRP A 20 2.39 0.97 8.94
N GLU A 21 1.43 0.61 9.80
CA GLU A 21 0.00 0.70 9.49
C GLU A 21 -0.42 2.10 9.02
N HIS A 22 0.09 3.15 9.67
CA HIS A 22 -0.22 4.53 9.31
C HIS A 22 0.34 4.94 7.94
N GLU A 23 1.45 4.35 7.50
CA GLU A 23 2.01 4.57 6.17
C GLU A 23 1.19 3.85 5.10
N VAL A 24 0.73 2.62 5.39
CA VAL A 24 -0.20 1.89 4.53
C VAL A 24 -1.46 2.71 4.30
N VAL A 25 -2.08 3.20 5.39
CA VAL A 25 -3.27 4.07 5.32
C VAL A 25 -2.99 5.35 4.52
N SER A 26 -1.87 6.02 4.81
CA SER A 26 -1.51 7.27 4.12
C SER A 26 -1.26 7.05 2.62
N CYS A 27 -0.62 5.95 2.26
CA CYS A 27 -0.37 5.56 0.88
C CYS A 27 -1.67 5.29 0.12
N VAL A 28 -2.60 4.54 0.74
CA VAL A 28 -3.90 4.21 0.16
C VAL A 28 -4.74 5.47 -0.06
N VAL A 29 -4.95 6.26 1.01
CA VAL A 29 -5.77 7.48 0.95
C VAL A 29 -5.14 8.51 0.01
N GLY A 30 -3.82 8.69 0.08
CA GLY A 30 -3.09 9.57 -0.83
C GLY A 30 -3.17 9.12 -2.28
N GLY A 31 -3.08 7.82 -2.55
CA GLY A 31 -3.22 7.25 -3.90
C GLY A 31 -4.62 7.45 -4.48
N MET A 32 -5.67 7.28 -3.68
CA MET A 32 -7.05 7.53 -4.12
C MET A 32 -7.26 9.01 -4.49
N ARG A 33 -6.75 9.93 -3.66
CA ARG A 33 -6.83 11.38 -3.93
C ARG A 33 -6.06 11.78 -5.17
N GLU A 34 -4.83 11.29 -5.33
CA GLU A 34 -4.01 11.51 -6.51
C GLU A 34 -4.72 11.01 -7.78
N TRP A 35 -5.34 9.83 -7.71
CA TRP A 35 -6.10 9.28 -8.83
C TRP A 35 -7.29 10.17 -9.20
N GLU A 36 -8.05 10.67 -8.21
CA GLU A 36 -9.19 11.54 -8.42
C GLU A 36 -8.77 12.87 -9.07
N GLU A 37 -7.66 13.46 -8.59
CA GLU A 37 -7.07 14.70 -9.13
C GLU A 37 -6.54 14.49 -10.55
N ALA A 38 -5.85 13.37 -10.79
CA ALA A 38 -5.39 12.99 -12.12
C ALA A 38 -6.56 12.74 -13.08
N GLY A 39 -7.66 12.11 -12.63
CA GLY A 39 -8.88 11.90 -13.40
C GLY A 39 -9.61 13.20 -13.76
N LYS A 40 -9.56 14.22 -12.88
CA LYS A 40 -10.03 15.58 -13.19
C LYS A 40 -9.19 16.22 -14.30
N ALA A 41 -7.89 15.93 -14.37
CA ALA A 41 -6.98 16.40 -15.41
C ALA A 41 -7.03 15.55 -16.71
N ALA A 42 -7.33 14.24 -16.61
CA ALA A 42 -7.21 13.26 -17.69
C ALA A 42 -8.49 13.02 -18.51
N LYS A 43 -9.53 13.85 -18.37
CA LYS A 43 -10.67 13.91 -19.32
C LYS A 43 -10.24 14.20 -20.78
N ALA A 44 -8.95 14.37 -21.05
CA ALA A 44 -8.34 14.54 -22.37
C ALA A 44 -7.61 13.29 -22.94
N GLY A 45 -7.52 12.14 -22.24
CA GLY A 45 -6.91 10.96 -22.87
C GLY A 45 -6.62 9.75 -21.98
N SER A 46 -7.36 8.67 -22.26
CA SER A 46 -6.93 7.27 -22.16
C SER A 46 -6.19 6.82 -20.88
N VAL A 47 -6.88 6.84 -19.74
CA VAL A 47 -6.41 6.09 -18.57
C VAL A 47 -6.92 4.65 -18.66
N THR A 48 -6.04 3.68 -18.90
CA THR A 48 -6.36 2.25 -19.10
C THR A 48 -6.51 1.45 -17.80
N LYS A 49 -6.17 2.05 -16.67
CA LYS A 49 -6.06 1.39 -15.36
C LYS A 49 -7.20 1.82 -14.44
N GLY A 50 -7.70 0.93 -13.58
CA GLY A 50 -8.72 1.29 -12.59
C GLY A 50 -8.11 1.96 -11.35
N GLU A 51 -8.88 2.82 -10.66
CA GLU A 51 -8.51 3.51 -9.41
C GLU A 51 -7.84 2.56 -8.41
N MET A 52 -8.51 1.45 -8.08
CA MET A 52 -8.02 0.48 -7.10
C MET A 52 -6.73 -0.21 -7.54
N GLN A 53 -6.55 -0.47 -8.84
CA GLN A 53 -5.31 -1.05 -9.35
C GLN A 53 -4.15 -0.05 -9.29
N PHE A 54 -4.41 1.24 -9.47
CA PHE A 54 -3.42 2.29 -9.25
C PHE A 54 -2.96 2.32 -7.79
N VAL A 55 -3.92 2.34 -6.86
CA VAL A 55 -3.63 2.37 -5.42
C VAL A 55 -2.89 1.11 -4.96
N ALA A 56 -3.30 -0.08 -5.42
CA ALA A 56 -2.62 -1.35 -5.12
C ALA A 56 -1.15 -1.33 -5.53
N GLU A 57 -0.85 -0.91 -6.76
CA GLU A 57 0.54 -0.84 -7.23
C GLU A 57 1.34 0.24 -6.50
N LYS A 58 0.72 1.34 -6.11
CA LYS A 58 1.39 2.37 -5.31
C LYS A 58 1.81 1.81 -3.95
N LEU A 59 0.92 1.11 -3.25
CA LEU A 59 1.22 0.47 -1.96
C LEU A 59 2.29 -0.62 -2.11
N MET A 60 2.15 -1.49 -3.12
CA MET A 60 3.14 -2.52 -3.42
C MET A 60 4.53 -1.92 -3.66
N ASN A 61 4.61 -0.83 -4.43
CA ASN A 61 5.88 -0.16 -4.72
C ASN A 61 6.46 0.54 -3.48
N ALA A 62 5.63 1.13 -2.62
CA ALA A 62 6.09 1.72 -1.35
C ALA A 62 6.76 0.67 -0.46
N ALA A 63 6.11 -0.48 -0.26
CA ALA A 63 6.69 -1.59 0.50
C ALA A 63 7.97 -2.13 -0.16
N ARG A 64 7.98 -2.26 -1.50
CA ARG A 64 9.15 -2.74 -2.24
C ARG A 64 10.36 -1.82 -2.10
N VAL A 65 10.15 -0.50 -2.07
CA VAL A 65 11.25 0.47 -1.89
C VAL A 65 11.92 0.25 -0.55
N ILE A 66 11.15 0.11 0.53
CA ILE A 66 11.70 -0.16 1.87
C ILE A 66 12.35 -1.55 1.93
N ALA A 67 11.69 -2.58 1.40
CA ALA A 67 12.18 -3.95 1.36
C ALA A 67 13.55 -4.12 0.69
N GLN A 68 13.89 -3.23 -0.26
CA GLN A 68 15.14 -3.26 -1.01
C GLN A 68 16.24 -2.38 -0.42
N ASP A 69 15.90 -1.53 0.55
CA ASP A 69 16.84 -0.61 1.17
C ASP A 69 17.46 -1.24 2.43
N PRO A 70 18.76 -1.59 2.42
CA PRO A 70 19.44 -2.18 3.57
C PRO A 70 19.63 -1.20 4.73
N PHE A 71 19.32 0.09 4.54
CA PHE A 71 19.44 1.13 5.57
C PHE A 71 18.10 1.74 5.96
N ALA A 72 16.98 1.27 5.38
CA ALA A 72 15.68 1.77 5.74
C ALA A 72 15.27 1.32 7.15
N GLU A 73 14.62 2.22 7.88
CA GLU A 73 13.86 1.86 9.06
C GLU A 73 12.60 1.11 8.63
N SER A 74 12.30 -0.01 9.29
CA SER A 74 11.16 -0.85 8.95
C SER A 74 10.59 -1.51 10.21
N PRO A 75 9.30 -1.88 10.21
CA PRO A 75 8.74 -2.70 11.28
C PRO A 75 9.55 -3.98 11.52
N PHE A 76 10.02 -4.64 10.47
CA PHE A 76 10.84 -5.85 10.59
C PHE A 76 12.15 -5.60 11.35
N MET A 77 12.86 -4.52 11.05
CA MET A 77 14.06 -4.11 11.81
C MET A 77 13.71 -3.92 13.29
N GLU A 78 12.65 -3.16 13.58
CA GLU A 78 12.21 -2.85 14.95
C GLU A 78 11.95 -4.14 15.75
N HIS A 79 11.16 -5.07 15.19
CA HIS A 79 10.88 -6.36 15.82
C HIS A 79 12.15 -7.21 16.00
N ALA A 80 13.06 -7.23 15.02
CA ALA A 80 14.31 -7.98 15.13
C ALA A 80 15.20 -7.45 16.27
N ILE A 81 15.27 -6.14 16.45
CA ILE A 81 16.01 -5.51 17.55
C ILE A 81 15.37 -5.85 18.90
N GLU A 82 14.04 -5.82 19.00
CA GLU A 82 13.31 -6.23 20.22
C GLU A 82 13.58 -7.69 20.61
N GLU A 83 13.77 -8.56 19.61
CA GLU A 83 14.17 -9.96 19.80
C GLU A 83 15.68 -10.14 20.06
N GLY A 84 16.46 -9.06 20.07
CA GLY A 84 17.90 -9.08 20.35
C GLY A 84 18.77 -9.43 19.15
N LEU A 85 18.23 -9.37 17.93
CA LEU A 85 18.96 -9.56 16.68
C LEU A 85 19.48 -8.20 16.16
N ALA A 86 20.75 -8.15 15.76
CA ALA A 86 21.33 -6.96 15.15
C ALA A 86 21.08 -6.98 13.63
N MET A 87 19.84 -6.65 13.24
CA MET A 87 19.43 -6.54 11.85
C MET A 87 19.01 -5.11 11.52
N GLU A 88 19.36 -4.67 10.31
CA GLU A 88 19.08 -3.33 9.79
C GLU A 88 18.49 -3.45 8.37
N GLY A 89 17.69 -2.46 7.97
CA GLY A 89 17.06 -2.39 6.65
C GLY A 89 15.65 -2.96 6.57
N GLY A 90 15.13 -2.99 5.35
CA GLY A 90 13.88 -3.70 5.03
C GLY A 90 14.08 -5.22 4.88
N LYS A 91 12.95 -5.93 4.85
CA LYS A 91 12.89 -7.38 4.60
C LYS A 91 12.58 -7.64 3.14
N LEU A 92 13.52 -8.26 2.42
CA LEU A 92 13.29 -8.69 1.03
C LEU A 92 12.42 -9.96 1.00
N ASP A 93 11.13 -9.79 0.74
CA ASP A 93 10.12 -10.85 0.75
C ASP A 93 9.11 -10.69 -0.41
N ASP A 94 8.26 -11.69 -0.62
CA ASP A 94 7.18 -11.62 -1.60
C ASP A 94 6.09 -10.62 -1.16
N ILE A 95 5.83 -9.63 -2.02
CA ILE A 95 4.87 -8.56 -1.75
C ILE A 95 3.62 -8.76 -2.59
N SER A 96 2.48 -8.96 -1.93
CA SER A 96 1.16 -9.08 -2.55
C SER A 96 0.17 -8.11 -1.90
N VAL A 97 -0.61 -7.43 -2.74
CA VAL A 97 -1.65 -6.47 -2.30
C VAL A 97 -2.95 -6.76 -3.05
N VAL A 98 -4.04 -6.93 -2.31
CA VAL A 98 -5.41 -6.92 -2.82
C VAL A 98 -6.15 -5.79 -2.13
N ILE A 99 -6.78 -4.92 -2.92
CA ILE A 99 -7.57 -3.79 -2.42
C ILE A 99 -8.95 -3.79 -3.06
N GLY A 100 -9.97 -3.60 -2.22
CA GLY A 100 -11.36 -3.51 -2.64
C GLY A 100 -12.02 -2.27 -2.04
N LEU A 101 -12.74 -1.52 -2.87
CA LEU A 101 -13.59 -0.43 -2.43
C LEU A 101 -15.03 -0.90 -2.38
N ILE A 102 -15.66 -0.77 -1.22
CA ILE A 102 -17.04 -1.15 -1.03
C ILE A 102 -17.94 -0.12 -1.74
N ARG A 103 -18.61 -0.57 -2.79
CA ARG A 103 -19.56 0.22 -3.57
C ARG A 103 -20.96 -0.34 -3.38
N LYS A 104 -21.96 0.54 -3.48
CA LYS A 104 -23.35 0.11 -3.59
C LYS A 104 -23.53 -0.61 -4.93
N HIS A 105 -24.15 -1.78 -4.91
CA HIS A 105 -24.55 -2.48 -6.12
C HIS A 105 -25.92 -1.95 -6.56
N ASP A 106 -25.91 -1.13 -7.61
CA ASP A 106 -27.13 -0.71 -8.30
C ASP A 106 -27.41 -1.82 -9.34
N GLY A 107 -28.24 -2.79 -8.96
CA GLY A 107 -28.55 -3.96 -9.82
C GLY A 107 -29.23 -3.61 -11.13
#